data_AF-A0A383E9E6-F1
#
_entry.id   AF-A0A383E9E6-F1
#
_cell.length_a   1.000
_cell.length_b   1.000
_cell.length_c   1.000
_cell.angle_alpha   90.00
_cell.angle_beta   90.00
_cell.angle_gamma   90.00
#
_symmetry.space_group_name_H-M   'P 1'
#
loop_
_entity.id
_entity.type
_entity.pdbx_description
1 polymer ?
#
loop_
_entity_poly.entity_id
_entity_poly.type
_entity_poly.pdbx_seq_one_letter_code
_entity_poly.pdbx_strand_id
1 'polypeptide(L)' 'MLTAVVVSLVGLLMIARRQLVATGDVTITVNGDADKALQTSAGSTLLGTLADNQIFIPSACGGKGSCGVCKVKVLDGGG' A
#
# COMPACT_ATOMS: atom_id res chain seq x y z
N MET A 1 21.08 -6.49 -32.75
CA MET A 1 22.15 -6.13 -31.78
C MET A 1 21.67 -5.06 -30.80
N LEU A 2 21.24 -3.88 -31.26
CA LEU A 2 20.69 -2.81 -30.39
C LEU A 2 19.52 -3.27 -29.50
N THR A 3 18.58 -4.04 -30.04
CA THR A 3 17.40 -4.55 -29.32
C THR A 3 17.76 -5.46 -28.14
N ALA A 4 18.81 -6.27 -28.26
CA ALA A 4 19.27 -7.15 -27.18
C ALA A 4 19.84 -6.35 -26.00
N VAL A 5 20.57 -5.26 -26.30
CA VAL A 5 21.09 -4.33 -25.28
C VAL A 5 19.94 -3.64 -24.53
N VAL A 6 18.92 -3.18 -25.25
CA VAL A 6 17.75 -2.52 -24.65
C VAL A 6 16.95 -3.49 -23.77
N VAL A 7 16.67 -4.71 -24.25
CA VAL A 7 15.95 -5.73 -23.46
C VAL A 7 16.75 -6.12 -22.21
N SER A 8 18.07 -6.29 -22.34
CA SER A 8 18.96 -6.57 -21.20
C SER A 8 18.89 -5.46 -20.14
N LEU A 9 18.91 -4.19 -20.56
CA LEU A 9 18.86 -3.05 -19.65
C LEU A 9 17.51 -2.93 -18.95
N VAL A 10 16.40 -3.10 -19.68
CA VAL A 10 15.05 -3.11 -19.09
C VAL A 10 14.88 -4.25 -18.09
N GLY A 11 15.43 -5.43 -18.40
CA GLY A 11 15.44 -6.57 -17.48
C GLY A 11 16.18 -6.26 -16.17
N LEU A 12 17.36 -5.63 -16.26
CA LEU A 12 18.13 -5.20 -15.09
C LEU A 12 17.35 -4.18 -14.24
N LEU A 13 16.72 -3.20 -14.89
CA LEU A 13 15.92 -2.18 -14.20
C LEU A 13 14.70 -2.77 -13.49
N MET A 14 14.03 -3.76 -14.08
CA MET A 14 12.89 -4.43 -13.45
C MET A 14 13.29 -5.21 -12.20
N ILE A 15 14.44 -5.90 -12.23
CA ILE A 15 14.98 -6.60 -11.05
C ILE A 15 15.32 -5.61 -9.93
N ALA A 16 15.98 -4.50 -10.27
CA ALA A 16 16.30 -3.45 -9.31
C ALA A 16 15.03 -2.84 -8.70
N ARG A 17 14.02 -2.51 -9.51
CA ARG A 17 12.74 -1.95 -9.04
C ARG A 17 12.04 -2.88 -8.05
N ARG A 18 12.05 -4.19 -8.30
CA ARG A 18 11.44 -5.18 -7.40
C ARG A 18 12.10 -5.24 -6.02
N GLN A 19 13.40 -5.00 -5.93
CA GLN A 19 14.09 -4.94 -4.63
C GLN A 19 13.91 -3.59 -3.92
N LEU A 20 13.91 -2.49 -4.67
CA LEU A 20 13.84 -1.14 -4.08
C LEU A 20 12.41 -0.73 -3.67
N VAL A 21 11.37 -1.30 -4.30
CA VAL A 21 9.98 -1.01 -3.96
C VAL A 21 9.45 -2.10 -3.03
N ALA A 22 9.11 -1.71 -1.80
CA ALA A 22 8.44 -2.56 -0.84
C ALA A 22 7.12 -3.06 -1.45
N THR A 23 7.14 -4.29 -1.95
CA THR A 23 6.00 -5.01 -2.57
C THR A 23 5.56 -6.19 -1.71
N GLY A 24 6.09 -6.29 -0.49
CA GLY A 24 5.73 -7.33 0.46
C GLY A 24 4.36 -7.11 1.09
N ASP A 25 3.81 -8.18 1.65
CA ASP A 25 2.60 -8.12 2.46
C ASP A 25 2.91 -7.41 3.78
N VAL A 26 2.07 -6.44 4.11
CA VAL A 26 2.11 -5.67 5.36
C VAL A 26 0.95 -6.08 6.24
N THR A 27 1.23 -6.19 7.53
CA THR A 27 0.21 -6.48 8.54
C THR A 27 -0.20 -5.19 9.23
N ILE A 28 -1.49 -4.84 9.11
CA ILE A 28 -2.06 -3.64 9.74
C ILE A 28 -2.90 -4.08 10.92
N THR A 29 -2.58 -3.59 12.12
CA THR A 29 -3.36 -3.86 13.33
C THR A 29 -4.29 -2.68 13.61
N VAL A 30 -5.60 -2.93 13.74
CA VAL A 30 -6.61 -1.89 14.01
C VAL A 30 -6.97 -1.93 15.50
N ASN A 31 -6.86 -0.79 16.19
CA ASN A 31 -7.18 -0.62 17.62
C ASN A 31 -6.46 -1.57 18.59
N GLY A 32 -5.36 -2.20 18.19
CA GLY A 32 -4.63 -3.16 19.04
C GLY A 32 -5.26 -4.55 19.12
N ASP A 33 -6.32 -4.81 18.35
CA ASP A 33 -6.95 -6.12 18.25
C ASP A 33 -6.17 -7.01 17.28
N ALA A 34 -5.47 -8.02 17.81
CA ALA A 34 -4.72 -8.98 17.00
C ALA A 34 -5.63 -9.82 16.09
N ASP A 35 -6.88 -10.09 16.50
CA ASP A 35 -7.86 -10.84 15.72
C ASP A 35 -8.37 -10.09 14.49
N LYS A 36 -8.12 -8.77 14.41
CA LYS A 36 -8.45 -7.92 13.27
C LYS A 36 -7.20 -7.46 12.52
N ALA A 37 -6.09 -8.16 12.69
CA ALA A 37 -4.88 -7.92 11.93
C ALA A 37 -5.15 -8.21 10.44
N LEU A 38 -5.00 -7.19 9.60
CA LEU A 38 -5.22 -7.27 8.16
C LEU A 38 -3.89 -7.50 7.46
N GLN A 39 -3.77 -8.61 6.72
CA GLN A 39 -2.67 -8.77 5.77
C GLN A 39 -3.08 -8.15 4.43
N THR A 40 -2.31 -7.17 3.96
CA THR A 40 -2.54 -6.53 2.66
C THR A 40 -1.24 -6.30 1.93
N SER A 41 -1.30 -6.12 0.61
CA SER A 41 -0.13 -5.76 -0.18
C SER A 41 0.21 -4.28 -0.01
N ALA A 42 1.49 -3.98 0.20
CA ALA A 42 1.98 -2.60 0.26
C ALA A 42 1.74 -1.84 -1.05
N GLY A 43 1.33 -0.57 -0.96
CA GLY A 43 1.15 0.33 -2.12
C GLY A 43 -0.31 0.73 -2.42
N SER A 44 -1.28 0.14 -1.73
CA SER A 44 -2.67 0.60 -1.75
C SER A 44 -2.90 1.70 -0.70
N THR A 45 -3.99 2.48 -0.85
CA THR A 45 -4.34 3.51 0.13
C THR A 45 -4.93 2.85 1.38
N LEU A 46 -4.57 3.37 2.57
CA LEU A 46 -5.07 2.85 3.85
C LEU A 46 -6.61 2.84 3.93
N LEU A 47 -7.29 3.83 3.33
CA LEU A 47 -8.74 3.87 3.24
C LEU A 47 -9.31 2.73 2.38
N GLY A 48 -8.71 2.46 1.22
CA GLY A 48 -9.12 1.39 0.32
C GLY A 48 -8.96 0.03 0.97
N THR A 49 -7.79 -0.23 1.54
CA THR A 49 -7.51 -1.49 2.27
C THR A 49 -8.53 -1.74 3.38
N LEU A 50 -8.87 -0.73 4.17
CA LEU A 50 -9.85 -0.86 5.25
C LEU A 50 -11.25 -1.15 4.70
N ALA A 51 -11.66 -0.46 3.63
CA ALA A 51 -12.95 -0.69 2.99
C ALA A 51 -13.08 -2.10 2.40
N ASP A 52 -12.01 -2.62 1.77
CA ASP A 52 -11.97 -3.99 1.24
C ASP A 52 -12.17 -5.03 2.35
N ASN A 53 -11.63 -4.74 3.55
CA ASN A 53 -11.78 -5.57 4.74
C ASN A 53 -13.05 -5.24 5.56
N GLN A 54 -14.05 -4.63 4.93
CA GLN A 54 -15.36 -4.30 5.53
C GLN A 54 -15.30 -3.29 6.70
N ILE A 55 -14.22 -2.52 6.81
CA ILE A 55 -14.07 -1.41 7.76
C ILE A 55 -14.33 -0.11 7.02
N PHE A 56 -15.56 0.38 7.11
CA PHE A 56 -15.98 1.59 6.42
C PHE A 56 -15.74 2.83 7.25
N ILE A 57 -14.90 3.73 6.73
CA ILE A 57 -14.70 5.07 7.28
C ILE A 57 -15.48 6.05 6.39
N PRO A 58 -16.30 6.94 6.96
CA PRO A 58 -17.03 7.93 6.18
C PRO A 58 -16.04 8.80 5.38
N SER A 59 -16.09 8.66 4.06
CA SER A 59 -15.19 9.36 3.14
C SER A 59 -15.94 9.82 1.90
N ALA A 60 -16.07 11.13 1.73
CA ALA A 60 -16.67 11.74 0.55
C ALA A 60 -15.68 11.88 -0.62
N CYS A 61 -14.38 11.82 -0.34
CA CYS A 61 -13.31 12.08 -1.32
C CYS A 61 -12.65 10.82 -1.89
N GLY A 62 -13.10 9.62 -1.51
CA GLY A 62 -12.63 8.35 -2.09
C GLY A 62 -11.12 8.11 -1.96
N GLY A 63 -10.49 8.60 -0.89
CA GLY A 63 -9.06 8.38 -0.63
C GLY A 63 -8.11 9.46 -1.18
N LYS A 64 -8.63 10.54 -1.77
CA LYS A 64 -7.82 11.68 -2.27
C LYS A 64 -7.31 12.63 -1.18
N GLY A 65 -7.70 12.44 0.09
CA GLY A 65 -7.26 13.28 1.21
C GLY A 65 -7.83 14.70 1.26
N SER A 66 -8.77 15.07 0.38
CA SER A 66 -9.27 16.45 0.25
C SER A 66 -10.49 16.79 1.11
N CYS A 67 -11.19 15.80 1.66
CA CYS A 67 -12.46 16.00 2.36
C CYS A 67 -12.34 16.16 3.89
N GLY A 68 -11.21 15.76 4.51
CA GLY A 68 -10.97 15.93 5.95
C GLY A 68 -11.87 15.12 6.91
N VAL A 69 -12.72 14.23 6.38
CA VAL A 69 -13.70 13.46 7.18
C VAL A 69 -13.10 12.14 7.71
N CYS A 70 -12.22 11.50 6.94
CA CYS A 70 -11.60 10.23 7.30
C CYS A 70 -10.44 10.43 8.30
N LYS A 71 -10.77 10.48 9.59
CA LYS A 71 -9.81 10.64 10.70
C LYS A 71 -9.30 9.28 11.18
N VAL A 72 -7.99 9.11 11.14
CA VAL A 72 -7.28 7.92 11.64
C VAL A 72 -6.05 8.36 12.42
N LYS A 73 -5.64 7.57 13.42
CA LYS A 73 -4.42 7.79 14.18
C LYS A 73 -3.43 6.67 13.87
N VAL A 74 -2.31 7.01 13.26
CA VAL A 74 -1.20 6.08 13.01
C VAL A 74 -0.32 6.09 14.25
N LEU A 75 -0.23 4.95 14.94
CA LEU A 75 0.57 4.81 16.16
C LEU A 75 2.01 4.41 15.86
N ASP A 76 2.23 3.62 14.81
CA ASP A 76 3.54 3.16 14.37
C ASP A 76 3.53 2.81 12.87
N GLY A 77 4.71 2.70 12.25
CA GLY A 77 4.86 2.23 10.86
C GLY A 77 4.48 3.24 9.76
N GLY A 78 4.33 4.52 10.11
CA GLY A 78 4.05 5.62 9.17
C GLY A 78 5.30 6.11 8.43
N GLY A 79 5.92 5.24 7.64
CA GLY A 79 6.92 5.64 6.65
C GLY A 79 6.37 6.62 5.62
#